data_AF-A0A0N0SQS3-F1
#
_entry.id   AF-A0A0N0SQS3-F1
#
_cell.length_a   1.000
_cell.length_b   1.000
_cell.length_c   1.000
_cell.angle_alpha   90.00
_cell.angle_beta   90.00
_cell.angle_gamma   90.00
#
_symmetry.space_group_name_H-M   'P 1'
#
loop_
_entity.id
_entity.type
_entity.pdbx_description
1 polymer ?
#
loop_
_entity_poly.entity_id
_entity_poly.type
_entity_poly.pdbx_seq_one_letter_code
_entity_poly.pdbx_strand_id
1 'polypeptide(L)'
;MAPLALLVRETHDEMDRLRGRLEALVPAYEAGTAHRDLSGAGRLELVTDLGAVRGLIAELAAACEQELLTSQPGGGRPPETLEESIGRDESLLARGVRMRTIYQHTARYSRPTAAYVERVTALGAQVRTLGDGLMRMLVFDGRTGLMAVPDRSGAALVVREPSVVHFMTAAFERSWLGAEPFPTSVSPEAARSISDELRQTIVRLLSEGLEDKVIARRLGMSERTCQRHIAEIMRAVGAKSRFQAGYLLGPPATASPAPQGPEETP
;
A
#
# COMPACT_ATOMS: atom_id res chain seq x y z
N MET A 1 21.03 45.74 -6.75
CA MET A 1 21.95 44.59 -6.52
C MET A 1 22.06 44.24 -5.02
N ALA A 2 20.95 44.15 -4.28
CA ALA A 2 20.91 43.82 -2.84
C ALA A 2 19.92 42.73 -2.37
N PRO A 3 18.91 42.25 -3.14
CA PRO A 3 17.91 41.33 -2.59
C PRO A 3 18.40 39.88 -2.41
N LEU A 4 19.41 39.45 -3.18
CA LEU A 4 19.90 38.06 -3.12
C LEU A 4 20.76 37.79 -1.89
N ALA A 5 21.56 38.76 -1.45
CA ALA A 5 22.40 38.64 -0.26
C ALA A 5 21.56 38.60 1.03
N LEU A 6 20.42 39.29 1.04
CA LEU A 6 19.49 39.30 2.18
C LEU A 6 18.78 37.95 2.30
N LEU A 7 18.34 37.38 1.17
CA LEU A 7 17.71 36.06 1.13
C LEU A 7 18.66 34.93 1.55
N VAL A 8 19.93 35.01 1.13
CA VAL A 8 20.98 34.04 1.53
C VAL A 8 21.26 34.12 3.03
N ARG A 9 21.24 35.33 3.61
CA ARG A 9 21.45 35.51 5.05
C ARG A 9 20.26 35.02 5.86
N GLU A 10 19.05 35.30 5.41
CA GLU A 10 17.81 34.87 6.06
C GLU A 10 17.67 33.34 6.06
N THR A 11 18.02 32.69 4.94
CA THR A 11 18.07 31.23 4.86
C THR A 11 19.17 30.62 5.73
N HIS A 12 20.35 31.24 5.83
CA HIS A 12 21.40 30.78 6.76
C HIS A 12 20.97 30.91 8.22
N ASP A 13 20.38 32.04 8.60
CA ASP A 13 19.88 32.27 9.96
C ASP A 13 18.76 31.27 10.32
N GLU A 14 17.92 30.89 9.36
CA GLU A 14 16.88 29.88 9.54
C GLU A 14 17.47 28.46 9.69
N MET A 15 18.48 28.12 8.89
CA MET A 15 19.19 26.85 8.99
C MET A 15 19.94 26.71 10.31
N ASP A 16 20.57 27.77 10.80
CA ASP A 16 21.30 27.76 12.07
C ASP A 16 20.34 27.68 13.27
N ARG A 17 19.17 28.33 13.20
CA ARG A 17 18.09 28.15 14.19
C ARG A 17 17.54 26.73 14.19
N LEU A 18 17.37 26.12 13.01
CA LEU A 18 16.92 24.72 12.91
C LEU A 18 17.97 23.75 13.48
N ARG A 19 19.26 24.00 13.19
CA ARG A 19 20.38 23.22 13.75
C ARG A 19 20.43 23.32 15.27
N GLY A 20 20.34 24.53 15.84
CA GLY A 20 20.32 24.71 17.30
C GLY A 20 19.11 24.04 17.97
N ARG A 21 17.95 23.99 17.32
CA ARG A 21 16.76 23.26 17.81
C ARG A 21 16.94 21.75 17.75
N LEU A 22 17.65 21.22 16.75
CA LEU A 22 17.99 19.80 16.66
C LEU A 22 19.05 19.41 17.70
N GLU A 23 20.06 20.26 17.92
CA GLU A 23 21.09 20.06 18.94
C GLU A 23 20.50 20.07 20.36
N ALA A 24 19.48 20.90 20.62
CA ALA A 24 18.74 20.91 21.89
C ALA A 24 17.92 19.62 22.14
N LEU A 25 17.66 18.81 21.11
CA LEU A 25 16.98 17.52 21.23
C LEU A 25 17.94 16.36 21.50
N VAL A 26 19.25 16.54 21.29
CA VAL A 26 20.27 15.50 21.52
C VAL A 26 20.31 15.05 22.98
N PRO A 27 20.34 15.94 23.99
CA PRO A 27 20.34 15.52 25.40
C PRO A 27 19.03 14.82 25.80
N ALA A 28 17.89 15.19 25.21
CA ALA A 28 16.61 14.53 25.45
C ALA A 28 16.56 13.12 24.82
N TYR A 29 17.16 12.95 23.65
CA TYR A 29 17.34 11.65 23.01
C TYR A 29 18.33 10.75 23.79
N GLU A 30 19.43 11.31 24.27
CA GLU A 30 20.43 10.61 25.09
C GLU A 30 19.89 10.23 26.48
N ALA A 31 19.13 11.10 27.14
CA ALA A 31 18.45 10.77 28.39
C ALA A 31 17.44 9.61 28.24
N GLY A 32 16.79 9.50 27.07
CA GLY A 32 15.95 8.36 26.70
C GLY A 32 16.74 7.08 26.37
N THR A 33 18.02 7.18 26.02
CA THR A 33 18.88 6.00 25.78
C THR A 33 19.38 5.32 27.05
N ALA A 34 19.46 6.05 28.17
CA ALA A 34 19.92 5.52 29.46
C ALA A 34 18.93 4.54 30.12
N HIS A 35 17.66 4.52 29.67
CA HIS A 35 16.62 3.56 30.11
C HIS A 35 16.39 2.43 29.10
N ARG A 36 17.26 2.27 28.08
CA ARG A 36 17.11 1.19 27.10
C ARG A 36 17.51 -0.14 27.70
N ASP A 37 16.55 -1.04 27.76
CA ASP A 37 16.80 -2.47 27.89
C ASP A 37 17.60 -2.93 26.64
N LEU A 38 18.91 -3.14 26.80
CA LEU A 38 19.84 -3.54 25.73
C LEU A 38 19.60 -4.98 25.21
N SER A 39 18.54 -5.65 25.69
CA SER A 39 18.05 -6.96 25.22
C SER A 39 17.40 -6.94 23.82
N GLY A 40 17.38 -5.79 23.13
CA GLY A 40 16.78 -5.60 21.80
C GLY A 40 17.61 -6.10 20.60
N ALA A 41 18.88 -6.50 20.79
CA ALA A 41 19.69 -7.11 19.73
C ALA A 41 19.08 -8.45 19.30
N GLY A 42 18.43 -8.50 18.14
CA GLY A 42 17.75 -9.69 17.60
C GLY A 42 16.24 -9.57 17.40
N ARG A 43 15.62 -8.44 17.78
CA ARG A 43 14.18 -8.22 17.58
C ARG A 43 13.81 -7.60 16.24
N LEU A 44 14.79 -7.03 15.54
CA LEU A 44 14.72 -6.60 14.15
C LEU A 44 15.93 -7.17 13.42
N GLU A 45 15.70 -7.91 12.34
CA GLU A 45 16.75 -8.62 11.60
C GLU A 45 16.55 -8.41 10.10
N LEU A 46 17.58 -7.92 9.41
CA LEU A 46 17.54 -7.75 7.97
C LEU A 46 18.10 -9.00 7.29
N VAL A 47 17.25 -9.72 6.56
CA VAL A 47 17.64 -10.84 5.70
C VAL A 47 17.75 -10.33 4.28
N THR A 48 18.95 -10.42 3.68
CA THR A 48 19.22 -9.83 2.36
C THR A 48 19.18 -10.82 1.20
N ASP A 49 19.12 -12.12 1.48
CA ASP A 49 19.08 -13.18 0.47
C ASP A 49 17.65 -13.70 0.24
N LEU A 50 17.24 -13.79 -1.03
CA LEU A 50 15.89 -14.23 -1.40
C LEU A 50 15.63 -15.68 -0.99
N GLY A 51 16.63 -16.56 -1.11
CA GLY A 51 16.53 -17.96 -0.71
C GLY A 51 16.31 -18.08 0.80
N ALA A 52 17.09 -17.35 1.59
CA ALA A 52 16.95 -17.26 3.03
C ALA A 52 15.58 -16.70 3.46
N VAL A 53 15.08 -15.64 2.78
CA VAL A 53 13.73 -15.12 3.03
C VAL A 53 12.66 -16.19 2.74
N ARG A 54 12.78 -16.91 1.61
CA ARG A 54 11.84 -17.99 1.26
C ARG A 54 11.86 -19.13 2.27
N GLY A 55 13.06 -19.56 2.69
CA GLY A 55 13.25 -20.58 3.73
C GLY A 55 12.62 -20.16 5.05
N LEU A 56 12.88 -18.93 5.49
CA LEU A 56 12.30 -18.39 6.71
C LEU A 56 10.76 -18.32 6.66
N ILE A 57 10.18 -17.90 5.54
CA ILE A 57 8.71 -17.90 5.39
C ILE A 57 8.17 -19.34 5.48
N ALA A 58 8.85 -20.32 4.90
CA ALA A 58 8.45 -21.72 4.98
C ALA A 58 8.50 -22.25 6.42
N GLU A 59 9.58 -21.96 7.15
CA GLU A 59 9.73 -22.32 8.57
C GLU A 59 8.64 -21.69 9.45
N LEU A 60 8.41 -20.39 9.30
CA LEU A 60 7.39 -19.68 10.07
C LEU A 60 5.98 -20.16 9.73
N ALA A 61 5.69 -20.45 8.47
CA ALA A 61 4.40 -21.01 8.09
C ALA A 61 4.21 -22.44 8.60
N ALA A 62 5.27 -23.24 8.70
CA ALA A 62 5.20 -24.59 9.28
C ALA A 62 4.96 -24.54 10.80
N ALA A 63 5.57 -23.57 11.48
CA ALA A 63 5.43 -23.36 12.93
C ALA A 63 4.18 -22.55 13.33
N CYS A 64 3.45 -21.97 12.37
CA CYS A 64 2.26 -21.15 12.64
C CYS A 64 1.09 -22.02 13.12
N GLU A 65 0.49 -21.60 14.24
CA GLU A 65 -0.53 -22.37 14.96
C GLU A 65 -1.92 -21.71 14.95
N GLN A 66 -2.00 -20.39 14.85
CA GLN A 66 -3.24 -19.65 15.07
C GLN A 66 -3.68 -18.86 13.83
N GLU A 67 -2.80 -18.01 13.30
CA GLU A 67 -3.18 -17.08 12.24
C GLU A 67 -2.00 -16.58 11.40
N LEU A 68 -2.25 -16.52 10.09
CA LEU A 68 -1.40 -15.90 9.10
C LEU A 68 -2.12 -14.73 8.44
N LEU A 69 -1.59 -13.52 8.62
CA LEU A 69 -2.02 -12.32 7.92
C LEU A 69 -1.02 -12.01 6.79
N THR A 70 -1.50 -11.76 5.58
CA THR A 70 -0.61 -11.38 4.47
C THR A 70 -1.15 -10.21 3.66
N SER A 71 -0.25 -9.32 3.25
CA SER A 71 -0.51 -8.28 2.25
C SER A 71 0.42 -8.48 1.06
N GLN A 72 -0.17 -8.58 -0.13
CA GLN A 72 0.54 -8.84 -1.38
C GLN A 72 0.24 -7.71 -2.40
N PRO A 73 0.96 -6.57 -2.33
CA PRO A 73 0.89 -5.52 -3.33
C PRO A 73 1.66 -5.92 -4.60
N GLY A 74 1.49 -5.13 -5.67
CA GLY A 74 2.04 -5.37 -7.00
C GLY A 74 1.05 -6.02 -7.98
N GLY A 75 -0.24 -6.04 -7.65
CA GLY A 75 -1.27 -6.65 -8.48
C GLY A 75 -1.18 -8.18 -8.52
N GLY A 76 -1.22 -8.75 -9.72
CA GLY A 76 -1.15 -10.20 -9.92
C GLY A 76 0.20 -10.78 -9.50
N ARG A 77 0.18 -11.92 -8.81
CA ARG A 77 1.40 -12.67 -8.49
C ARG A 77 1.86 -13.52 -9.67
N PRO A 78 3.17 -13.60 -9.95
CA PRO A 78 3.72 -14.50 -10.95
C PRO A 78 3.37 -15.97 -10.65
N PRO A 79 3.10 -16.82 -11.67
CA PRO A 79 2.74 -18.23 -11.49
C PRO A 79 3.74 -19.01 -10.62
N GLU A 80 5.04 -18.83 -10.85
CA GLU A 80 6.11 -19.50 -10.12
C GLU A 80 6.06 -19.17 -8.62
N THR A 81 5.73 -17.93 -8.27
CA THR A 81 5.60 -17.50 -6.87
C THR A 81 4.34 -18.05 -6.21
N LEU A 82 3.30 -18.34 -6.99
CA LEU A 82 2.06 -18.95 -6.51
C LEU A 82 2.25 -20.46 -6.30
N GLU A 83 2.89 -21.14 -7.24
CA GLU A 83 3.24 -22.57 -7.16
C GLU A 83 4.14 -22.88 -5.97
N GLU A 84 5.14 -22.03 -5.69
CA GLU A 84 5.98 -22.16 -4.50
C GLU A 84 5.18 -22.02 -3.20
N SER A 85 4.13 -21.18 -3.19
CA SER A 85 3.36 -20.90 -1.98
C SER A 85 2.19 -21.85 -1.75
N ILE A 86 1.61 -22.42 -2.80
CA ILE A 86 0.31 -23.10 -2.69
C ILE A 86 0.36 -24.29 -1.74
N GLY A 87 1.35 -25.19 -1.87
CA GLY A 87 1.43 -26.37 -1.00
C GLY A 87 1.61 -26.04 0.48
N ARG A 88 2.36 -24.97 0.77
CA ARG A 88 2.55 -24.47 2.14
C ARG A 88 1.26 -23.87 2.70
N ASP A 89 0.58 -23.05 1.92
CA ASP A 89 -0.65 -22.37 2.34
C ASP A 89 -1.80 -23.40 2.52
N GLU A 90 -1.89 -24.41 1.65
CA GLU A 90 -2.82 -25.54 1.80
C GLU A 90 -2.51 -26.36 3.06
N SER A 91 -1.24 -26.65 3.35
CA SER A 91 -0.84 -27.34 4.59
C SER A 91 -1.21 -26.54 5.84
N LEU A 92 -1.00 -25.22 5.82
CA LEU A 92 -1.35 -24.32 6.93
C LEU A 92 -2.86 -24.32 7.19
N LEU A 93 -3.67 -24.22 6.14
CA LEU A 93 -5.13 -24.27 6.22
C LEU A 93 -5.64 -25.65 6.70
N ALA A 94 -5.02 -26.74 6.23
CA ALA A 94 -5.37 -28.09 6.66
C ALA A 94 -5.12 -28.33 8.16
N ARG A 95 -4.19 -27.59 8.78
CA ARG A 95 -3.98 -27.59 10.24
C ARG A 95 -4.99 -26.73 11.01
N GLY A 96 -5.93 -26.06 10.32
CA GLY A 96 -6.94 -25.20 10.94
C GLY A 96 -6.46 -23.77 11.26
N VAL A 97 -5.29 -23.38 10.77
CA VAL A 97 -4.75 -22.03 10.96
C VAL A 97 -5.58 -21.03 10.14
N ARG A 98 -5.97 -19.91 10.76
CA ARG A 98 -6.72 -18.86 10.04
C ARG A 98 -5.80 -18.15 9.07
N MET A 99 -6.24 -17.98 7.83
CA MET A 99 -5.47 -17.24 6.82
C MET A 99 -6.29 -16.08 6.28
N ARG A 100 -5.76 -14.86 6.39
CA ARG A 100 -6.34 -13.65 5.81
C ARG A 100 -5.34 -12.96 4.90
N THR A 101 -5.75 -12.69 3.67
CA THR A 101 -4.88 -12.09 2.65
C THR A 101 -5.52 -10.86 2.01
N ILE A 102 -4.76 -9.77 1.94
CA ILE A 102 -5.11 -8.56 1.19
C ILE A 102 -4.28 -8.50 -0.09
N TYR A 103 -4.96 -8.39 -1.22
CA TYR A 103 -4.38 -8.03 -2.51
C TYR A 103 -4.77 -6.59 -2.91
N GLN A 104 -4.16 -6.08 -3.98
CA GLN A 104 -4.69 -4.90 -4.67
C GLN A 104 -5.83 -5.28 -5.61
N HIS A 105 -6.77 -4.37 -5.90
CA HIS A 105 -7.85 -4.63 -6.88
C HIS A 105 -7.33 -5.07 -8.25
N THR A 106 -6.13 -4.60 -8.65
CA THR A 106 -5.48 -4.99 -9.89
C THR A 106 -5.14 -6.48 -9.97
N ALA A 107 -5.01 -7.18 -8.83
CA ALA A 107 -4.82 -8.62 -8.77
C ALA A 107 -6.02 -9.41 -9.30
N ARG A 108 -7.23 -8.82 -9.26
CA ARG A 108 -8.46 -9.45 -9.78
C ARG A 108 -8.41 -9.75 -11.28
N TYR A 109 -7.52 -9.08 -12.02
CA TYR A 109 -7.30 -9.34 -13.46
C TYR A 109 -6.29 -10.46 -13.76
N SER A 110 -5.61 -10.98 -12.74
CA SER A 110 -4.62 -12.03 -12.88
C SER A 110 -5.29 -13.40 -12.77
N ARG A 111 -5.42 -14.11 -13.90
CA ARG A 111 -5.96 -15.49 -13.91
C ARG A 111 -5.19 -16.44 -12.97
N PRO A 112 -3.84 -16.45 -12.95
CA PRO A 112 -3.10 -17.28 -12.00
C PRO A 112 -3.44 -16.95 -10.54
N THR A 113 -3.55 -15.65 -10.21
CA THR A 113 -3.89 -15.22 -8.85
C THR A 113 -5.33 -15.61 -8.49
N ALA A 114 -6.28 -15.43 -9.40
CA ALA A 114 -7.66 -15.84 -9.19
C ALA A 114 -7.79 -17.35 -8.93
N ALA A 115 -7.09 -18.19 -9.72
CA ALA A 115 -7.08 -19.64 -9.51
C ALA A 115 -6.45 -20.05 -8.16
N TYR A 116 -5.37 -19.38 -7.75
CA TYR A 116 -4.81 -19.57 -6.41
C TYR A 116 -5.81 -19.19 -5.32
N VAL A 117 -6.47 -18.03 -5.45
CA VAL A 117 -7.46 -17.55 -4.47
C VAL A 117 -8.62 -18.52 -4.35
N GLU A 118 -9.15 -19.03 -5.47
CA GLU A 118 -10.20 -20.04 -5.49
C GLU A 118 -9.80 -21.28 -4.66
N ARG A 119 -8.59 -21.80 -4.86
CA ARG A 119 -8.08 -22.97 -4.11
C ARG A 119 -7.98 -22.72 -2.61
N VAL A 120 -7.33 -21.63 -2.19
CA VAL A 120 -7.15 -21.37 -0.75
C VAL A 120 -8.46 -21.00 -0.07
N THR A 121 -9.38 -20.30 -0.76
CA THR A 121 -10.70 -19.98 -0.23
C THR A 121 -11.59 -21.21 -0.10
N ALA A 122 -11.47 -22.20 -1.00
CA ALA A 122 -12.14 -23.50 -0.83
C ALA A 122 -11.69 -24.24 0.44
N LEU A 123 -10.48 -23.96 0.94
CA LEU A 123 -9.93 -24.50 2.19
C LEU A 123 -10.17 -23.58 3.41
N GLY A 124 -10.94 -22.50 3.26
CA GLY A 124 -11.33 -21.61 4.35
C GLY A 124 -10.51 -20.33 4.49
N ALA A 125 -9.54 -20.06 3.61
CA ALA A 125 -8.83 -18.78 3.60
C ALA A 125 -9.77 -17.63 3.21
N GLN A 126 -9.61 -16.48 3.87
CA GLN A 126 -10.32 -15.26 3.50
C GLN A 126 -9.40 -14.37 2.69
N VAL A 127 -9.84 -14.00 1.49
CA VAL A 127 -9.07 -13.13 0.61
C VAL A 127 -9.89 -11.89 0.28
N ARG A 128 -9.29 -10.73 0.50
CA ARG A 128 -9.88 -9.42 0.19
C ARG A 128 -8.94 -8.61 -0.69
N THR A 129 -9.47 -7.51 -1.22
CA THR A 129 -8.77 -6.60 -2.12
C THR A 129 -9.01 -5.16 -1.73
N LEU A 130 -8.00 -4.32 -1.93
CA LEU A 130 -8.03 -2.89 -1.64
C LEU A 130 -7.54 -2.09 -2.84
N GLY A 131 -8.10 -0.91 -3.09
CA GLY A 131 -7.68 -0.05 -4.20
C GLY A 131 -6.29 0.57 -4.01
N ASP A 132 -6.05 1.11 -2.81
CA ASP A 132 -4.73 1.58 -2.39
C ASP A 132 -4.03 0.47 -1.60
N GLY A 133 -2.95 -0.09 -2.13
CA GLY A 133 -2.34 -1.29 -1.56
C GLY A 133 -1.68 -1.05 -0.20
N LEU A 134 -1.80 -2.00 0.72
CA LEU A 134 -0.94 -2.06 1.90
C LEU A 134 0.44 -2.59 1.49
N MET A 135 1.50 -2.11 2.14
CA MET A 135 2.86 -2.61 1.88
C MET A 135 2.94 -4.13 2.04
N ARG A 136 3.93 -4.75 1.38
CA ARG A 136 4.10 -6.21 1.45
C ARG A 136 4.52 -6.60 2.86
N MET A 137 3.69 -7.40 3.51
CA MET A 137 3.94 -7.88 4.87
C MET A 137 3.30 -9.23 5.14
N LEU A 138 3.90 -9.99 6.04
CA LEU A 138 3.34 -11.22 6.59
C LEU A 138 3.40 -11.12 8.12
N VAL A 139 2.37 -11.60 8.82
CA VAL A 139 2.37 -11.71 10.29
C VAL A 139 1.91 -13.11 10.67
N PHE A 140 2.72 -13.79 11.48
CA PHE A 140 2.49 -15.13 11.99
C PHE A 140 2.16 -15.05 13.48
N ASP A 141 0.99 -15.55 13.86
CA ASP A 141 0.47 -15.67 15.23
C ASP A 141 0.51 -14.37 16.06
N GLY A 142 0.56 -13.20 15.39
CA GLY A 142 0.75 -11.91 16.05
C GLY A 142 2.11 -11.77 16.78
N ARG A 143 3.09 -12.62 16.46
CA ARG A 143 4.39 -12.71 17.17
C ARG A 143 5.58 -12.42 16.28
N THR A 144 5.52 -12.81 15.01
CA THR A 144 6.61 -12.57 14.05
C THR A 144 6.06 -11.93 12.79
N GLY A 145 6.62 -10.78 12.42
CA GLY A 145 6.31 -10.06 11.20
C GLY A 145 7.46 -10.18 10.19
N LEU A 146 7.12 -10.20 8.90
CA LEU A 146 8.06 -9.94 7.81
C LEU A 146 7.55 -8.74 7.01
N MET A 147 8.45 -7.84 6.63
CA MET A 147 8.15 -6.68 5.80
C MET A 147 9.14 -6.60 4.64
N ALA A 148 8.65 -6.27 3.44
CA ALA A 148 9.54 -6.01 2.31
C ALA A 148 10.38 -4.76 2.57
N VAL A 149 11.65 -4.81 2.16
CA VAL A 149 12.55 -3.67 2.27
C VAL A 149 12.44 -2.82 1.01
N PRO A 150 12.13 -1.52 1.11
CA PRO A 150 12.09 -0.63 -0.04
C PRO A 150 13.39 -0.70 -0.83
N ASP A 151 13.25 -0.73 -2.16
CA ASP A 151 14.37 -0.71 -3.13
C ASP A 151 15.37 -1.87 -3.02
N ARG A 152 15.04 -2.93 -2.28
CA ARG A 152 15.84 -4.16 -2.19
C ARG A 152 14.98 -5.38 -2.49
N SER A 153 14.91 -5.73 -3.78
CA SER A 153 14.24 -6.94 -4.23
C SER A 153 14.89 -8.17 -3.58
N GLY A 154 14.08 -9.03 -2.97
CA GLY A 154 14.53 -10.27 -2.33
C GLY A 154 14.95 -10.15 -0.88
N ALA A 155 15.06 -8.95 -0.31
CA ALA A 155 15.32 -8.75 1.11
C ALA A 155 14.02 -8.61 1.92
N ALA A 156 14.07 -9.02 3.18
CA ALA A 156 12.99 -8.83 4.14
C ALA A 156 13.52 -8.40 5.50
N LEU A 157 12.78 -7.51 6.16
CA LEU A 157 12.97 -7.20 7.57
C LEU A 157 12.11 -8.16 8.39
N VAL A 158 12.74 -8.96 9.24
CA VAL A 158 12.10 -9.83 10.22
C VAL A 158 11.91 -9.04 11.50
N VAL A 159 10.68 -9.06 12.01
CA VAL A 159 10.25 -8.26 13.14
C VAL A 159 9.73 -9.21 14.22
N ARG A 160 10.40 -9.24 15.37
CA ARG A 160 10.00 -9.97 16.57
C ARG A 160 9.75 -9.03 17.76
N GLU A 161 9.94 -7.73 17.56
CA GLU A 161 9.61 -6.71 18.56
C GLU A 161 8.08 -6.60 18.74
N PRO A 162 7.52 -6.96 19.92
CA PRO A 162 6.07 -7.05 20.10
C PRO A 162 5.31 -5.78 19.74
N SER A 163 5.87 -4.62 20.07
CA SER A 163 5.26 -3.31 19.78
C SER A 163 5.12 -3.06 18.27
N VAL A 164 6.12 -3.49 17.48
CA VAL A 164 6.11 -3.33 16.03
C VAL A 164 5.18 -4.36 15.37
N VAL A 165 5.18 -5.61 15.86
CA VAL A 165 4.25 -6.63 15.36
C VAL A 165 2.80 -6.26 15.68
N HIS A 166 2.54 -5.66 16.84
CA HIS A 166 1.23 -5.11 17.17
C HIS A 166 0.81 -4.00 16.20
N PHE A 167 1.71 -3.05 15.92
CA PHE A 167 1.45 -2.00 14.92
C PHE A 167 1.18 -2.58 13.52
N MET A 168 1.97 -3.56 13.09
CA MET A 168 1.78 -4.28 11.83
C MET A 168 0.39 -4.93 11.75
N THR A 169 -0.02 -5.60 12.82
CA THR A 169 -1.33 -6.24 12.93
C THR A 169 -2.45 -5.20 12.87
N ALA A 170 -2.33 -4.10 13.63
CA ALA A 170 -3.32 -3.02 13.62
C ALA A 170 -3.45 -2.34 12.24
N ALA A 171 -2.34 -2.13 11.54
CA ALA A 171 -2.33 -1.61 10.17
C ALA A 171 -3.07 -2.55 9.21
N PHE A 172 -2.82 -3.87 9.32
CA PHE A 172 -3.55 -4.88 8.56
C PHE A 172 -5.05 -4.84 8.84
N GLU A 173 -5.47 -4.83 10.12
CA GLU A 173 -6.90 -4.83 10.49
C GLU A 173 -7.63 -3.60 9.96
N ARG A 174 -6.98 -2.42 10.02
CA ARG A 174 -7.56 -1.20 9.46
C ARG A 174 -7.74 -1.29 7.94
N SER A 175 -6.76 -1.85 7.23
CA SER A 175 -6.89 -2.12 5.79
C SER A 175 -7.95 -3.18 5.50
N TRP A 176 -8.07 -4.21 6.36
CA TRP A 176 -9.02 -5.30 6.21
C TRP A 176 -10.48 -4.84 6.27
N LEU A 177 -10.79 -3.89 7.17
CA LEU A 177 -12.12 -3.29 7.31
C LEU A 177 -12.57 -2.56 6.04
N GLY A 178 -11.66 -1.88 5.35
CA GLY A 178 -11.93 -1.17 4.10
C GLY A 178 -11.77 -2.02 2.84
N ALA A 179 -11.39 -3.30 2.97
CA ALA A 179 -11.15 -4.18 1.84
C ALA A 179 -12.40 -5.00 1.47
N GLU A 180 -12.54 -5.30 0.20
CA GLU A 180 -13.67 -6.04 -0.37
C GLU A 180 -13.30 -7.49 -0.66
N PRO A 181 -14.21 -8.47 -0.50
CA PRO A 181 -13.97 -9.86 -0.89
C PRO A 181 -13.37 -9.99 -2.29
N PHE A 182 -12.39 -10.88 -2.44
CA PHE A 182 -11.86 -11.22 -3.76
C PHE A 182 -12.93 -12.01 -4.54
N PRO A 183 -13.29 -11.61 -5.76
CA PRO A 183 -14.31 -12.29 -6.55
C PRO A 183 -13.79 -13.67 -7.02
N THR A 184 -14.36 -14.74 -6.48
CA THR A 184 -14.04 -16.13 -6.85
C THR A 184 -14.86 -16.64 -8.04
N SER A 185 -15.96 -15.95 -8.39
CA SER A 185 -16.74 -16.22 -9.59
C SER A 185 -16.65 -15.03 -10.55
N VAL A 186 -16.02 -15.24 -11.69
CA VAL A 186 -15.89 -14.19 -12.72
C VAL A 186 -17.09 -14.27 -13.64
N SER A 187 -18.22 -13.68 -13.25
CA SER A 187 -19.27 -13.38 -14.22
C SER A 187 -18.83 -12.23 -15.13
N PRO A 188 -19.34 -12.12 -16.37
CA PRO A 188 -19.09 -10.95 -17.22
C PRO A 188 -19.53 -9.61 -16.59
N GLU A 189 -20.42 -9.64 -15.59
CA GLU A 189 -20.85 -8.47 -14.82
C GLU A 189 -19.82 -8.14 -13.74
N ALA A 190 -19.29 -9.14 -13.03
CA ALA A 190 -18.20 -8.98 -12.08
C ALA A 190 -16.95 -8.37 -12.75
N ALA A 191 -16.59 -8.86 -13.95
CA ALA A 191 -15.48 -8.29 -14.73
C ALA A 191 -15.68 -6.80 -15.08
N ARG A 192 -16.92 -6.38 -15.33
CA ARG A 192 -17.26 -4.97 -15.59
C ARG A 192 -17.17 -4.11 -14.33
N SER A 193 -17.72 -4.58 -13.20
CA SER A 193 -17.62 -3.87 -11.91
C SER A 193 -16.16 -3.59 -11.51
N ILE A 194 -15.30 -4.61 -11.64
CA ILE A 194 -13.86 -4.49 -11.34
C ILE A 194 -13.18 -3.44 -12.23
N SER A 195 -13.63 -3.28 -13.48
CA SER A 195 -13.14 -2.24 -14.40
C SER A 195 -13.57 -0.85 -14.01
N ASP A 196 -14.82 -0.71 -13.56
CA ASP A 196 -15.36 0.57 -13.15
C ASP A 196 -14.74 1.07 -11.84
N GLU A 197 -14.55 0.20 -10.85
CA GLU A 197 -13.85 0.53 -9.59
C GLU A 197 -12.39 0.95 -9.80
N LEU A 198 -11.68 0.22 -10.68
CA LEU A 198 -10.32 0.60 -11.06
C LEU A 198 -10.30 1.99 -11.71
N ARG A 199 -11.26 2.26 -12.60
CA ARG A 199 -11.40 3.57 -13.27
C ARG A 199 -11.66 4.68 -12.26
N GLN A 200 -12.57 4.47 -11.30
CA GLN A 200 -12.87 5.43 -10.23
C GLN A 200 -11.64 5.71 -9.36
N THR A 201 -10.87 4.67 -9.04
CA THR A 201 -9.63 4.83 -8.26
C THR A 201 -8.60 5.66 -9.03
N ILE A 202 -8.40 5.38 -10.33
CA ILE A 202 -7.50 6.17 -11.19
C ILE A 202 -7.98 7.63 -11.27
N VAL A 203 -9.28 7.86 -11.46
CA VAL A 203 -9.88 9.21 -11.47
C VAL A 203 -9.58 9.97 -10.19
N ARG A 204 -9.78 9.33 -9.02
CA ARG A 204 -9.47 9.95 -7.73
C ARG A 204 -7.99 10.33 -7.63
N LEU A 205 -7.09 9.42 -7.96
CA LEU A 205 -5.64 9.67 -7.91
C LEU A 205 -5.18 10.73 -8.92
N LEU A 206 -5.82 10.84 -10.08
CA LEU A 206 -5.60 11.92 -11.04
C LEU A 206 -6.07 13.27 -10.49
N SER A 207 -7.21 13.32 -9.79
CA SER A 207 -7.71 14.55 -9.16
C SER A 207 -6.81 15.04 -8.01
N GLU A 208 -6.05 14.13 -7.38
CA GLU A 208 -4.99 14.46 -6.41
C GLU A 208 -3.72 15.03 -7.08
N GLY A 209 -3.66 15.10 -8.42
CA GLY A 209 -2.53 15.65 -9.16
C GLY A 209 -1.33 14.70 -9.30
N LEU A 210 -1.51 13.40 -9.04
CA LEU A 210 -0.42 12.43 -9.08
C LEU A 210 0.04 12.11 -10.51
N GLU A 211 1.35 11.91 -10.68
CA GLU A 211 1.95 11.47 -11.94
C GLU A 211 1.66 9.99 -12.23
N ASP A 212 1.64 9.60 -13.52
CA ASP A 212 1.34 8.24 -13.98
C ASP A 212 2.18 7.17 -13.29
N LYS A 213 3.48 7.44 -13.12
CA LYS A 213 4.42 6.55 -12.45
C LYS A 213 4.04 6.33 -10.98
N VAL A 214 3.58 7.37 -10.30
CA VAL A 214 3.13 7.30 -8.89
C VAL A 214 1.82 6.52 -8.81
N ILE A 215 0.86 6.81 -9.69
CA ILE A 215 -0.42 6.09 -9.79
C ILE A 215 -0.18 4.60 -10.08
N ALA A 216 0.67 4.29 -11.07
CA ALA A 216 0.99 2.92 -11.46
C ALA A 216 1.59 2.13 -10.28
N ARG A 217 2.55 2.74 -9.57
CA ARG A 217 3.16 2.14 -8.36
C ARG A 217 2.11 1.91 -7.27
N ARG A 218 1.24 2.90 -7.02
CA ARG A 218 0.20 2.84 -5.97
C ARG A 218 -0.86 1.78 -6.26
N LEU A 219 -1.20 1.57 -7.53
CA LEU A 219 -2.16 0.55 -7.97
C LEU A 219 -1.52 -0.82 -8.24
N GLY A 220 -0.19 -0.95 -8.16
CA GLY A 220 0.50 -2.21 -8.43
C GLY A 220 0.32 -2.70 -9.86
N MET A 221 0.44 -1.79 -10.84
CA MET A 221 0.39 -2.14 -12.26
C MET A 221 1.55 -1.50 -13.02
N SER A 222 1.80 -1.96 -14.26
CA SER A 222 2.81 -1.34 -15.12
C SER A 222 2.42 0.09 -15.49
N GLU A 223 3.42 0.98 -15.67
CA GLU A 223 3.18 2.35 -16.12
C GLU A 223 2.44 2.38 -17.47
N ARG A 224 2.79 1.47 -18.39
CA ARG A 224 2.11 1.31 -19.67
C ARG A 224 0.63 0.97 -19.52
N THR A 225 0.29 0.07 -18.59
CA THR A 225 -1.09 -0.29 -18.27
C THR A 225 -1.86 0.90 -17.69
N CYS A 226 -1.22 1.62 -16.76
CA CYS A 226 -1.77 2.83 -16.15
C CYS A 226 -2.08 3.90 -17.21
N GLN A 227 -1.09 4.24 -18.05
CA GLN A 227 -1.23 5.20 -19.15
C GLN A 227 -2.35 4.82 -20.12
N ARG A 228 -2.52 3.54 -20.44
CA ARG A 228 -3.64 3.06 -21.28
C ARG A 228 -4.99 3.35 -20.63
N HIS A 229 -5.17 3.02 -19.34
CA HIS A 229 -6.41 3.30 -18.63
C HIS A 229 -6.70 4.80 -18.54
N ILE A 230 -5.67 5.61 -18.31
CA ILE A 230 -5.79 7.08 -18.26
C ILE A 230 -6.20 7.63 -19.63
N ALA A 231 -5.61 7.14 -20.72
CA ALA A 231 -6.01 7.53 -22.08
C ALA A 231 -7.46 7.12 -22.41
N GLU A 232 -7.94 5.98 -21.92
CA GLU A 232 -9.35 5.60 -22.01
C GLU A 232 -10.26 6.54 -21.21
N ILE A 233 -9.88 6.89 -19.98
CA ILE A 233 -10.61 7.84 -19.13
C ILE A 233 -10.70 9.21 -19.80
N MET A 234 -9.57 9.77 -20.26
CA MET A 234 -9.53 11.08 -20.92
C MET A 234 -10.39 11.10 -22.19
N ARG A 235 -10.37 10.02 -22.99
CA ARG A 235 -11.25 9.89 -24.16
C ARG A 235 -12.72 9.85 -23.76
N ALA A 236 -13.08 9.11 -22.72
CA ALA A 236 -14.46 8.99 -22.24
C ALA A 236 -15.03 10.32 -21.75
N VAL A 237 -14.21 11.18 -21.13
CA VAL A 237 -14.63 12.52 -20.67
C VAL A 237 -14.38 13.63 -21.70
N GLY A 238 -13.83 13.32 -22.87
CA GLY A 238 -13.51 14.31 -23.90
C GLY A 238 -12.39 15.29 -23.54
N ALA A 239 -11.54 14.94 -22.58
CA ALA A 239 -10.41 15.78 -22.16
C ALA A 239 -9.25 15.70 -23.17
N LYS A 240 -8.72 16.87 -23.56
CA LYS A 240 -7.55 17.02 -24.43
C LYS A 240 -6.24 17.21 -23.66
N SER A 241 -6.32 17.48 -22.35
CA SER A 241 -5.16 17.60 -21.46
C SER A 241 -5.47 17.04 -20.08
N ARG A 242 -4.43 16.66 -19.33
CA ARG A 242 -4.56 16.16 -17.94
C ARG A 242 -5.22 17.18 -17.03
N PHE A 243 -4.89 18.46 -17.22
CA PHE A 243 -5.52 19.57 -16.50
C PHE A 243 -7.02 19.63 -16.78
N GLN A 244 -7.42 19.51 -18.05
CA GLN A 244 -8.83 19.46 -18.44
C GLN A 244 -9.54 18.22 -17.85
N ALA A 245 -8.88 17.06 -17.85
CA ALA A 245 -9.42 15.85 -17.23
C ALA A 245 -9.63 16.05 -15.71
N GLY A 246 -8.65 16.61 -15.00
CA GLY A 246 -8.77 16.93 -13.57
C GLY A 246 -9.90 17.93 -13.27
N TYR A 247 -10.10 18.93 -14.14
CA TYR A 247 -11.22 19.87 -14.02
C TYR A 247 -12.58 19.20 -14.26
N LEU A 248 -12.69 18.32 -15.25
CA LEU A 248 -13.95 17.62 -15.58
C LEU A 248 -14.31 16.51 -14.59
N LEU A 249 -13.30 15.92 -13.93
CA LEU A 249 -13.43 14.82 -12.98
C LEU A 249 -13.44 15.26 -11.52
N GLY A 250 -12.98 16.48 -11.23
CA GLY A 250 -12.99 17.05 -9.89
C GLY A 250 -14.42 17.25 -9.38
N PRO A 251 -14.63 17.30 -8.05
CA PRO A 251 -15.92 17.67 -7.50
C PRO A 251 -16.35 19.01 -8.10
N PRO A 252 -17.65 19.20 -8.40
CA PRO A 252 -18.12 20.44 -9.01
C PRO A 252 -17.60 21.60 -8.18
N ALA A 253 -16.87 22.52 -8.83
CA ALA A 253 -16.51 23.78 -8.20
C ALA A 253 -17.80 24.37 -7.66
N THR A 254 -17.92 24.47 -6.33
CA THR A 254 -19.06 25.11 -5.68
C THR A 254 -19.22 26.47 -6.34
N ALA A 255 -20.27 26.61 -7.15
CA ALA A 255 -20.57 27.85 -7.82
C ALA A 255 -20.77 28.90 -6.72
N SER A 256 -19.84 29.85 -6.62
CA SER A 256 -20.06 31.05 -5.81
C SER A 256 -21.35 31.71 -6.32
N PRO A 257 -22.28 32.11 -5.45
CA PRO A 257 -23.47 32.83 -5.89
C PRO A 257 -23.03 34.11 -6.59
N ALA A 258 -23.54 34.36 -7.79
CA ALA A 258 -23.32 35.62 -8.48
C ALA A 258 -23.80 36.78 -7.57
N PRO A 259 -23.06 37.89 -7.48
CA PRO A 259 -23.53 39.06 -6.75
C PRO A 259 -24.80 39.57 -7.45
N GLN A 260 -25.91 39.54 -6.73
CA GLN A 260 -27.15 40.19 -7.14
C GLN A 260 -26.85 41.69 -7.28
N GLY A 261 -26.99 42.20 -8.51
CA GLY A 261 -26.92 43.63 -8.77
C GLY A 261 -28.03 44.37 -8.01
N PRO A 262 -27.82 45.64 -7.62
CA PRO A 262 -28.78 46.37 -6.82
C PRO A 262 -30.09 46.56 -7.60
N GLU A 263 -31.20 46.13 -7.00
CA GLU A 263 -32.56 46.47 -7.43
C GLU A 263 -32.74 47.99 -7.36
N GLU A 264 -32.87 48.64 -8.52
CA GLU A 264 -33.52 49.93 -8.63
C GLU A 264 -34.99 49.77 -8.20
N THR A 265 -35.36 50.47 -7.13
CA THR A 265 -36.75 50.67 -6.70
C THR A 265 -37.12 52.14 -6.98
N PRO A 266 -38.33 52.41 -7.49
CA PRO A 266 -38.65 53.62 -8.29
C PRO A 266 -38.73 54.94 -7.51
#